data_AF-A0A7W1I0U7-F1
#
_entry.id   AF-A0A7W1I0U7-F1
#
_cell.length_a   1.000
_cell.length_b   1.000
_cell.length_c   1.000
_cell.angle_alpha   90.00
_cell.angle_beta   90.00
_cell.angle_gamma   90.00
#
_symmetry.space_group_name_H-M   'P 1'
#
loop_
_entity.id
_entity.type
_entity.pdbx_description
1 polymer ?
#
loop_
_entity_poly.entity_id
_entity_poly.type
_entity_poly.pdbx_seq_one_letter_code
_entity_poly.pdbx_strand_id
1 'polypeptide(L)'
;MDNTTVERKLEGLARSRSRRRFMVQASIAAVGVGVLGTSKLSTPVSAQPIPGVSDADILNFALNLEYLEAEYYLRAVSGVGLSDSDITGIGGPGPVITKAGSTVVPFATPAIRQYAVEIAADELAHVRFLRAALGAAAVARPTIDLRDSFTNAAIAAGIISAGATAPGPGGTCPPGTPPGPRPASFFVPNRDCTGWVPNDHPLAFPAGGTGAPQTFDPFADEVNFLLGAFVFEDVGVTAYKGAARLLSDPNILEAAAGLLAVEAYHAGTIRTVLFSRGVVDPVQKISDLRDSVDGPDDRDQGIVLNGNANIVPTDANGLAYSRTAAQVLNIVYLGGAAANFGFFPNKLNGLIA
;
A
#
# COMPACT_ATOMS: atom_id res chain seq x y z
N MET A 1 1.39 7.46 -24.05
CA MET A 1 0.65 6.28 -24.53
C MET A 1 -0.80 6.49 -24.10
N ASP A 2 -1.79 6.15 -24.92
CA ASP A 2 -3.19 6.24 -24.50
C ASP A 2 -3.55 5.16 -23.46
N ASN A 3 -4.64 5.37 -22.72
CA ASN A 3 -5.05 4.48 -21.63
C ASN A 3 -5.27 3.04 -22.11
N THR A 4 -5.89 2.89 -23.28
CA THR A 4 -6.18 1.60 -23.93
C THR A 4 -4.92 0.80 -24.27
N THR A 5 -3.80 1.45 -24.56
CA THR A 5 -2.53 0.79 -24.87
C THR A 5 -1.82 0.31 -23.60
N VAL A 6 -1.90 1.09 -22.52
CA VAL A 6 -1.39 0.70 -21.20
C VAL A 6 -2.17 -0.50 -20.66
N GLU A 7 -3.49 -0.42 -20.64
CA GLU A 7 -4.37 -1.50 -20.18
C GLU A 7 -4.12 -2.79 -20.95
N ARG A 8 -4.07 -2.75 -22.30
CA ARG A 8 -3.77 -3.94 -23.10
C ARG A 8 -2.43 -4.59 -22.74
N LYS A 9 -1.42 -3.78 -22.38
CA LYS A 9 -0.11 -4.27 -21.98
C LYS A 9 -0.16 -4.93 -20.60
N LEU A 10 -0.82 -4.30 -19.63
CA LEU A 10 -1.02 -4.86 -18.29
C LEU A 10 -1.85 -6.15 -18.33
N GLU A 11 -2.97 -6.13 -19.05
CA GLU A 11 -3.77 -7.34 -19.26
C GLU A 11 -3.00 -8.43 -20.02
N GLY A 12 -2.10 -8.05 -20.94
CA GLY A 12 -1.20 -8.98 -21.61
C GLY A 12 -0.28 -9.71 -20.63
N LEU A 13 0.26 -8.98 -19.65
CA LEU A 13 1.09 -9.56 -18.59
C LEU A 13 0.28 -10.48 -17.67
N ALA A 14 -0.89 -10.03 -17.19
CA ALA A 14 -1.80 -10.86 -16.39
C ALA A 14 -2.21 -12.15 -17.13
N ARG A 15 -2.58 -12.03 -18.42
CA ARG A 15 -2.92 -13.19 -19.27
C ARG A 15 -1.73 -14.12 -19.50
N SER A 16 -0.50 -13.61 -19.58
CA SER A 16 0.69 -14.45 -19.74
C SER A 16 0.94 -15.35 -18.52
N ARG A 17 0.59 -14.90 -17.31
CA ARG A 17 0.63 -15.71 -16.08
C ARG A 17 -0.49 -16.74 -16.05
N SER A 18 -1.72 -16.33 -16.38
CA SER A 18 -2.89 -17.23 -16.48
C SER A 18 -2.72 -18.34 -17.54
N ARG A 19 -1.88 -18.12 -18.57
CA ARG A 19 -1.53 -19.13 -19.58
C ARG A 19 -0.64 -20.26 -19.07
N ARG A 20 -0.04 -20.16 -17.87
CA ARG A 20 0.49 -21.34 -17.16
C ARG A 20 -0.69 -22.10 -16.54
N ARG A 21 -1.50 -22.71 -17.41
CA ARG A 21 -2.60 -23.59 -17.02
C ARG A 21 -2.04 -24.80 -16.29
N PHE A 22 -2.04 -24.76 -14.96
CA PHE A 22 -2.19 -25.97 -14.18
C PHE A 22 -3.69 -26.28 -14.16
N MET A 23 -4.14 -27.24 -14.96
CA MET A 23 -5.50 -27.76 -14.84
C MET A 23 -5.61 -28.47 -13.49
N VAL A 24 -6.16 -27.79 -12.49
CA VAL A 24 -6.79 -28.47 -11.36
C VAL A 24 -8.28 -28.50 -11.68
N GLN A 25 -8.74 -29.61 -12.24
CA GLN A 25 -10.08 -30.06 -11.94
C GLN A 25 -10.09 -30.41 -10.45
N ALA A 26 -10.65 -29.53 -9.62
CA ALA A 26 -10.94 -29.83 -8.23
C ALA A 26 -12.16 -30.76 -8.16
N SER A 27 -11.93 -32.03 -8.48
CA SER A 27 -12.78 -33.14 -8.08
C SER A 27 -12.06 -33.86 -6.94
N ILE A 28 -12.09 -33.33 -5.72
CA ILE A 28 -11.57 -34.05 -4.56
C ILE A 28 -12.76 -34.56 -3.76
N ALA A 29 -13.07 -35.82 -4.01
CA ALA A 29 -13.87 -36.64 -3.11
C ALA A 29 -13.16 -36.70 -1.75
N ALA A 30 -13.91 -36.43 -0.68
CA ALA A 30 -13.45 -36.59 0.69
C ALA A 30 -13.05 -38.06 0.95
N VAL A 31 -11.77 -38.30 1.22
CA VAL A 31 -11.32 -39.54 1.85
C VAL A 31 -10.86 -39.20 3.25
N GLY A 32 -11.71 -39.51 4.22
CA GLY A 32 -11.35 -39.49 5.63
C GLY A 32 -10.36 -40.62 5.92
N VAL A 33 -9.22 -40.27 6.50
CA VAL A 33 -8.34 -41.23 7.18
C VAL A 33 -8.04 -40.66 8.56
N GLY A 34 -8.51 -41.37 9.58
CA GLY A 34 -8.23 -41.07 10.97
C GLY A 34 -6.76 -41.31 11.29
N VAL A 35 -6.14 -40.34 11.96
CA VAL A 35 -4.89 -40.52 12.70
C VAL A 35 -5.13 -39.98 14.10
N LEU A 36 -5.09 -40.89 15.08
CA LEU A 36 -5.06 -40.56 16.50
C LEU A 36 -3.70 -39.94 16.84
N GLY A 37 -3.64 -38.61 16.87
CA GLY A 37 -2.55 -37.84 17.45
C GLY A 37 -3.15 -36.71 18.27
N THR A 38 -2.90 -36.69 19.58
CA THR A 38 -3.41 -35.67 20.50
C THR A 38 -2.65 -34.35 20.32
N SER A 39 -2.88 -33.67 19.20
CA SER A 39 -2.55 -32.27 19.03
C SER A 39 -3.78 -31.47 19.45
N LYS A 40 -3.67 -30.67 20.52
CA LYS A 40 -4.71 -29.71 20.95
C LYS A 40 -4.86 -28.53 19.96
N LEU A 41 -4.91 -28.78 18.65
CA LEU A 41 -5.53 -27.85 17.70
C LEU A 41 -7.04 -28.17 17.73
N SER A 42 -7.70 -27.75 18.81
CA SER A 42 -9.12 -28.04 19.02
C SER A 42 -9.89 -26.74 19.16
N THR A 43 -10.48 -26.32 18.05
CA THR A 43 -11.90 -25.99 17.83
C THR A 43 -12.01 -25.59 16.35
N PRO A 44 -12.98 -26.12 15.57
CA PRO A 44 -13.27 -25.51 14.27
C PRO A 44 -13.59 -24.03 14.53
N VAL A 45 -12.80 -23.12 13.98
CA VAL A 45 -13.10 -21.70 14.02
C VAL A 45 -14.30 -21.50 13.11
N SER A 46 -15.48 -21.32 13.69
CA SER A 46 -16.64 -20.84 12.94
C SER A 46 -16.44 -19.38 12.61
N ALA A 47 -16.90 -18.96 11.42
CA ALA A 47 -17.01 -17.55 11.07
C ALA A 47 -17.68 -16.79 12.23
N GLN A 48 -17.27 -15.55 12.45
CA GLN A 48 -17.79 -14.62 13.44
C GLN A 48 -18.38 -13.40 12.71
N PRO A 49 -19.52 -13.55 11.99
CA PRO A 49 -20.10 -12.45 11.23
C PRO A 49 -20.57 -11.34 12.17
N ILE A 50 -20.48 -10.11 11.70
CA ILE A 50 -20.99 -8.95 12.44
C ILE A 50 -22.48 -8.80 12.11
N PRO A 51 -23.39 -8.77 13.10
CA PRO A 51 -24.82 -8.58 12.83
C PRO A 51 -25.08 -7.32 12.00
N GLY A 52 -25.81 -7.49 10.88
CA GLY A 52 -26.13 -6.38 9.96
C GLY A 52 -25.05 -6.03 8.95
N VAL A 53 -23.91 -6.74 8.94
CA VAL A 53 -22.86 -6.61 7.92
C VAL A 53 -22.80 -7.91 7.11
N SER A 54 -22.99 -7.79 5.80
CA SER A 54 -22.90 -8.92 4.87
C SER A 54 -21.48 -9.12 4.33
N ASP A 55 -21.22 -10.29 3.75
CA ASP A 55 -19.97 -10.53 3.02
C ASP A 55 -19.79 -9.52 1.87
N ALA A 56 -20.88 -9.07 1.23
CA ALA A 56 -20.83 -8.02 0.21
C ALA A 56 -20.41 -6.66 0.76
N ASP A 57 -20.78 -6.33 2.00
CA ASP A 57 -20.31 -5.10 2.67
C ASP A 57 -18.81 -5.17 2.95
N ILE A 58 -18.31 -6.34 3.37
CA ILE A 58 -16.88 -6.60 3.59
C ILE A 58 -16.10 -6.51 2.26
N LEU A 59 -16.63 -7.10 1.18
CA LEU A 59 -16.02 -7.01 -0.14
C LEU A 59 -16.05 -5.58 -0.70
N ASN A 60 -17.10 -4.79 -0.44
CA ASN A 60 -17.13 -3.38 -0.81
C ASN A 60 -16.10 -2.57 -0.01
N PHE A 61 -15.87 -2.89 1.26
CA PHE A 61 -14.78 -2.28 2.03
C PHE A 61 -13.41 -2.60 1.41
N ALA A 62 -13.15 -3.86 1.09
CA ALA A 62 -11.92 -4.26 0.39
C ALA A 62 -11.78 -3.53 -0.96
N LEU A 63 -12.84 -3.46 -1.76
CA LEU A 63 -12.84 -2.79 -3.06
C LEU A 63 -12.42 -1.31 -2.98
N ASN A 64 -12.76 -0.61 -1.89
CA ASN A 64 -12.28 0.76 -1.70
C ASN A 64 -10.76 0.85 -1.52
N LEU A 65 -10.16 -0.13 -0.83
CA LEU A 65 -8.71 -0.21 -0.64
C LEU A 65 -8.03 -0.56 -1.97
N GLU A 66 -8.53 -1.57 -2.68
CA GLU A 66 -8.03 -1.95 -4.01
C GLU A 66 -8.09 -0.79 -5.01
N TYR A 67 -9.10 0.08 -4.93
CA TYR A 67 -9.14 1.29 -5.75
C TYR A 67 -7.99 2.26 -5.46
N LEU A 68 -7.61 2.43 -4.20
CA LEU A 68 -6.50 3.28 -3.80
C LEU A 68 -5.18 2.71 -4.35
N GLU A 69 -4.95 1.42 -4.17
CA GLU A 69 -3.73 0.74 -4.61
C GLU A 69 -3.62 0.70 -6.13
N ALA A 70 -4.70 0.32 -6.83
CA ALA A 70 -4.73 0.32 -8.28
C ALA A 70 -4.49 1.72 -8.87
N GLU A 71 -5.13 2.77 -8.33
CA GLU A 71 -4.87 4.14 -8.78
C GLU A 71 -3.42 4.54 -8.57
N TYR A 72 -2.83 4.18 -7.44
CA TYR A 72 -1.45 4.47 -7.12
C TYR A 72 -0.48 3.79 -8.11
N TYR A 73 -0.57 2.47 -8.23
CA TYR A 73 0.36 1.68 -9.01
C TYR A 73 0.22 1.89 -10.52
N LEU A 74 -1.01 1.96 -11.04
CA LEU A 74 -1.26 2.24 -12.47
C LEU A 74 -0.66 3.59 -12.86
N ARG A 75 -0.84 4.62 -12.02
CA ARG A 75 -0.27 5.95 -12.25
C ARG A 75 1.23 5.95 -12.18
N ALA A 76 1.82 5.23 -11.24
CA ALA A 76 3.28 5.12 -11.11
C ALA A 76 3.92 4.53 -12.37
N VAL A 77 3.31 3.52 -12.98
CA VAL A 77 3.91 2.82 -14.13
C VAL A 77 3.52 3.38 -15.49
N SER A 78 2.41 4.11 -15.57
CA SER A 78 1.81 4.52 -16.85
C SER A 78 1.37 5.97 -16.95
N GLY A 79 1.22 6.66 -15.81
CA GLY A 79 0.70 8.02 -15.74
C GLY A 79 -0.83 8.10 -15.76
N VAL A 80 -1.52 6.97 -15.92
CA VAL A 80 -2.98 6.89 -15.98
C VAL A 80 -3.48 5.92 -14.91
N GLY A 81 -4.65 6.24 -14.34
CA GLY A 81 -5.32 5.40 -13.34
C GLY A 81 -6.28 4.38 -13.95
N LEU A 82 -7.28 3.95 -13.18
CA LEU A 82 -8.32 3.04 -13.63
C LEU A 82 -9.15 3.66 -14.77
N SER A 83 -9.65 2.83 -15.68
CA SER A 83 -10.58 3.28 -16.73
C SER A 83 -11.99 3.49 -16.20
N ASP A 84 -12.81 4.20 -16.99
CA ASP A 84 -14.20 4.49 -16.65
C ASP A 84 -15.03 3.23 -16.36
N SER A 85 -14.77 2.11 -17.05
CA SER A 85 -15.46 0.84 -16.79
C SER A 85 -15.13 0.22 -15.44
N ASP A 86 -13.95 0.52 -14.91
CA ASP A 86 -13.43 -0.04 -13.67
C ASP A 86 -13.78 0.80 -12.43
N ILE A 87 -14.49 1.93 -12.57
CA ILE A 87 -14.74 2.87 -11.45
C ILE A 87 -16.22 3.16 -11.15
N THR A 88 -17.15 2.72 -12.00
CA THR A 88 -18.60 2.93 -11.81
C THR A 88 -19.19 2.07 -10.69
N GLY A 89 -20.36 2.43 -10.17
CA GLY A 89 -21.03 1.65 -9.12
C GLY A 89 -21.96 2.52 -8.29
N ILE A 90 -22.39 2.00 -7.15
CA ILE A 90 -23.21 2.76 -6.19
C ILE A 90 -22.44 4.00 -5.71
N GLY A 91 -23.11 5.16 -5.68
CA GLY A 91 -22.53 6.43 -5.23
C GLY A 91 -21.87 7.28 -6.32
N GLY A 92 -21.56 6.70 -7.49
CA GLY A 92 -20.89 7.39 -8.60
C GLY A 92 -19.37 7.60 -8.37
N PRO A 93 -18.55 7.62 -9.44
CA PRO A 93 -17.09 7.67 -9.29
C PRO A 93 -16.61 9.05 -8.83
N GLY A 94 -15.83 9.09 -7.75
CA GLY A 94 -15.10 10.26 -7.29
C GLY A 94 -13.82 10.51 -8.09
N PRO A 95 -13.29 11.75 -8.12
CA PRO A 95 -12.04 12.05 -8.80
C PRO A 95 -10.82 11.53 -8.02
N VAL A 96 -9.68 11.46 -8.71
CA VAL A 96 -8.38 11.18 -8.08
C VAL A 96 -7.55 12.45 -8.12
N ILE A 97 -7.16 12.95 -6.95
CA ILE A 97 -6.35 14.15 -6.78
C ILE A 97 -4.89 13.74 -6.87
N THR A 98 -4.16 14.30 -7.83
CA THR A 98 -2.73 14.07 -8.01
C THR A 98 -1.99 15.40 -8.06
N LYS A 99 -0.66 15.34 -7.93
CA LYS A 99 0.20 16.46 -8.30
C LYS A 99 -0.03 16.85 -9.77
N ALA A 100 0.28 18.11 -10.09
CA ALA A 100 0.32 18.54 -11.48
C ALA A 100 1.52 17.88 -12.22
N GLY A 101 1.35 17.60 -13.51
CA GLY A 101 2.38 16.95 -14.33
C GLY A 101 2.30 15.43 -14.32
N SER A 102 3.41 14.78 -14.66
CA SER A 102 3.47 13.32 -14.80
C SER A 102 3.50 12.62 -13.44
N THR A 103 2.68 11.58 -13.28
CA THR A 103 2.77 10.62 -12.18
C THR A 103 3.59 9.37 -12.52
N VAL A 104 4.11 9.26 -13.75
CA VAL A 104 5.03 8.17 -14.11
C VAL A 104 6.32 8.32 -13.30
N VAL A 105 6.64 7.30 -12.50
CA VAL A 105 7.89 7.24 -11.75
C VAL A 105 9.06 7.06 -12.71
N PRO A 106 10.13 7.86 -12.60
CA PRO A 106 11.35 7.69 -13.37
C PRO A 106 12.18 6.54 -12.79
N PHE A 107 11.72 5.30 -12.96
CA PHE A 107 12.42 4.12 -12.45
C PHE A 107 13.83 4.00 -13.05
N ALA A 108 14.84 4.16 -12.20
CA ALA A 108 16.25 3.98 -12.58
C ALA A 108 16.60 2.49 -12.64
N THR A 109 15.98 1.67 -11.78
CA THR A 109 16.25 0.24 -11.68
C THR A 109 15.26 -0.58 -12.52
N PRO A 110 15.72 -1.33 -13.55
CA PRO A 110 14.81 -2.11 -14.39
C PRO A 110 14.00 -3.16 -13.63
N ALA A 111 14.58 -3.79 -12.60
CA ALA A 111 13.90 -4.79 -11.78
C ALA A 111 12.74 -4.17 -10.98
N ILE A 112 12.95 -3.01 -10.34
CA ILE A 112 11.89 -2.31 -9.58
C ILE A 112 10.75 -1.92 -10.52
N ARG A 113 11.06 -1.44 -11.73
CA ARG A 113 10.03 -1.16 -12.74
C ARG A 113 9.22 -2.41 -13.10
N GLN A 114 9.85 -3.58 -13.19
CA GLN A 114 9.14 -4.82 -13.51
C GLN A 114 8.21 -5.23 -12.37
N TYR A 115 8.66 -5.15 -11.11
CA TYR A 115 7.82 -5.46 -9.95
C TYR A 115 6.67 -4.47 -9.80
N ALA A 116 6.91 -3.18 -10.00
CA ALA A 116 5.85 -2.16 -10.00
C ALA A 116 4.79 -2.41 -11.07
N VAL A 117 5.20 -2.83 -12.27
CA VAL A 117 4.27 -3.18 -13.37
C VAL A 117 3.49 -4.46 -13.07
N GLU A 118 4.12 -5.40 -12.38
CA GLU A 118 3.49 -6.64 -11.91
C GLU A 118 2.40 -6.35 -10.87
N ILE A 119 2.74 -5.60 -9.82
CA ILE A 119 1.81 -5.19 -8.78
C ILE A 119 0.66 -4.39 -9.40
N ALA A 120 0.95 -3.40 -10.25
CA ALA A 120 -0.10 -2.63 -10.95
C ALA A 120 -1.08 -3.49 -11.76
N ALA A 121 -0.61 -4.63 -12.31
CA ALA A 121 -1.47 -5.54 -13.05
C ALA A 121 -2.32 -6.42 -12.11
N ASP A 122 -1.78 -6.78 -10.95
CA ASP A 122 -2.48 -7.54 -9.93
C ASP A 122 -3.57 -6.66 -9.27
N GLU A 123 -3.26 -5.42 -8.90
CA GLU A 123 -4.25 -4.47 -8.34
C GLU A 123 -5.42 -4.18 -9.28
N LEU A 124 -5.12 -4.01 -10.58
CA LEU A 124 -6.18 -3.89 -11.59
C LEU A 124 -7.04 -5.16 -11.66
N ALA A 125 -6.44 -6.33 -11.50
CA ALA A 125 -7.15 -7.60 -11.48
C ALA A 125 -7.97 -7.76 -10.19
N HIS A 126 -7.49 -7.31 -9.03
CA HIS A 126 -8.21 -7.31 -7.76
C HIS A 126 -9.48 -6.45 -7.85
N VAL A 127 -9.36 -5.21 -8.33
CA VAL A 127 -10.51 -4.32 -8.57
C VAL A 127 -11.56 -5.01 -9.45
N ARG A 128 -11.13 -5.58 -10.59
CA ARG A 128 -12.05 -6.25 -11.53
C ARG A 128 -12.67 -7.51 -10.94
N PHE A 129 -11.89 -8.28 -10.17
CA PHE A 129 -12.35 -9.49 -9.50
C PHE A 129 -13.43 -9.17 -8.46
N LEU A 130 -13.17 -8.21 -7.56
CA LEU A 130 -14.13 -7.78 -6.54
C LEU A 130 -15.38 -7.19 -7.17
N ARG A 131 -15.25 -6.32 -8.17
CA ARG A 131 -16.39 -5.76 -8.92
C ARG A 131 -17.22 -6.87 -9.56
N ALA A 132 -16.60 -7.89 -10.14
CA ALA A 132 -17.30 -9.02 -10.73
C ALA A 132 -18.05 -9.85 -9.68
N ALA A 133 -17.43 -10.09 -8.52
CA ALA A 133 -18.06 -10.81 -7.41
C ALA A 133 -19.25 -10.04 -6.80
N LEU A 134 -19.12 -8.71 -6.69
CA LEU A 134 -20.16 -7.82 -6.15
C LEU A 134 -21.30 -7.54 -7.13
N GLY A 135 -21.03 -7.58 -8.43
CA GLY A 135 -22.01 -7.28 -9.48
C GLY A 135 -22.65 -5.91 -9.29
N ALA A 136 -23.98 -5.84 -9.24
CA ALA A 136 -24.71 -4.57 -9.05
C ALA A 136 -24.52 -3.95 -7.65
N ALA A 137 -24.01 -4.70 -6.68
CA ALA A 137 -23.72 -4.21 -5.33
C ALA A 137 -22.37 -3.48 -5.23
N ALA A 138 -21.56 -3.47 -6.30
CA ALA A 138 -20.25 -2.84 -6.28
C ALA A 138 -20.36 -1.32 -6.08
N VAL A 139 -19.62 -0.81 -5.10
CA VAL A 139 -19.46 0.63 -4.92
C VAL A 139 -18.57 1.23 -6.00
N ALA A 140 -18.87 2.46 -6.38
CA ALA A 140 -18.00 3.23 -7.25
C ALA A 140 -16.69 3.61 -6.54
N ARG A 141 -15.65 3.92 -7.33
CA ARG A 141 -14.39 4.47 -6.80
C ARG A 141 -14.68 5.72 -5.95
N PRO A 142 -14.26 5.79 -4.68
CA PRO A 142 -14.42 7.00 -3.88
C PRO A 142 -13.54 8.13 -4.41
N THR A 143 -13.64 9.32 -3.81
CA THR A 143 -12.63 10.35 -4.04
C THR A 143 -11.33 9.89 -3.41
N ILE A 144 -10.23 9.87 -4.18
CA ILE A 144 -8.91 9.45 -3.70
C ILE A 144 -7.95 10.63 -3.81
N ASP A 145 -7.15 10.87 -2.77
CA ASP A 145 -6.10 11.89 -2.77
C ASP A 145 -4.71 11.27 -2.66
N LEU A 146 -3.97 11.29 -3.77
CA LEU A 146 -2.58 10.82 -3.88
C LEU A 146 -1.57 11.97 -3.87
N ARG A 147 -1.99 13.19 -3.53
CA ARG A 147 -1.12 14.38 -3.47
C ARG A 147 -0.96 14.86 -2.03
N ASP A 148 -2.06 15.32 -1.45
CA ASP A 148 -2.01 16.00 -0.17
C ASP A 148 -1.91 14.96 0.95
N SER A 149 -2.53 13.79 0.81
CA SER A 149 -2.46 12.69 1.77
C SER A 149 -1.05 12.18 2.03
N PHE A 150 -0.25 11.95 0.97
CA PHE A 150 1.13 11.52 1.16
C PHE A 150 2.00 12.60 1.81
N THR A 151 1.76 13.87 1.46
CA THR A 151 2.44 14.99 2.12
C THR A 151 2.06 15.06 3.60
N ASN A 152 0.78 14.93 3.92
CA ASN A 152 0.27 14.94 5.29
C ASN A 152 0.79 13.74 6.09
N ALA A 153 0.84 12.55 5.49
CA ALA A 153 1.41 11.36 6.10
C ALA A 153 2.91 11.54 6.36
N ALA A 154 3.67 12.07 5.41
CA ALA A 154 5.09 12.34 5.58
C ALA A 154 5.37 13.41 6.64
N ILE A 155 4.50 14.43 6.77
CA ILE A 155 4.56 15.41 7.85
C ILE A 155 4.26 14.76 9.20
N ALA A 156 3.17 13.99 9.28
CA ALA A 156 2.73 13.33 10.52
C ALA A 156 3.76 12.30 11.02
N ALA A 157 4.40 11.57 10.10
CA ALA A 157 5.51 10.66 10.39
C ALA A 157 6.83 11.40 10.72
N GLY A 158 6.90 12.72 10.52
CA GLY A 158 8.14 13.48 10.71
C GLY A 158 9.24 13.15 9.68
N ILE A 159 8.86 12.69 8.49
CA ILE A 159 9.77 12.51 7.34
C ILE A 159 10.10 13.86 6.70
N ILE A 160 9.13 14.77 6.67
CA ILE A 160 9.30 16.17 6.25
C ILE A 160 8.65 17.11 7.27
N SER A 161 9.05 18.38 7.29
CA SER A 161 8.53 19.36 8.24
C SER A 161 7.44 20.24 7.62
N ALA A 162 6.35 20.46 8.35
CA ALA A 162 5.27 21.37 7.93
C ALA A 162 5.80 22.79 7.73
N GLY A 163 5.53 23.39 6.57
CA GLY A 163 5.91 24.77 6.26
C GLY A 163 7.42 25.00 6.01
N ALA A 164 8.25 23.95 6.07
CA ALA A 164 9.62 24.05 5.60
C ALA A 164 9.62 24.29 4.09
N THR A 165 10.45 25.20 3.60
CA THR A 165 10.60 25.45 2.17
C THR A 165 11.71 24.58 1.59
N ALA A 166 11.50 24.07 0.38
CA ALA A 166 12.54 23.42 -0.40
C ALA A 166 13.67 24.43 -0.64
N PRO A 167 14.94 24.07 -0.38
CA PRO A 167 16.05 24.99 -0.64
C PRO A 167 15.99 25.52 -2.07
N GLY A 168 16.23 26.82 -2.24
CA GLY A 168 16.19 27.49 -3.54
C GLY A 168 17.22 26.96 -4.55
N PRO A 169 17.24 27.50 -5.79
CA PRO A 169 18.16 27.07 -6.83
C PRO A 169 19.60 27.37 -6.39
N GLY A 170 20.38 26.33 -6.06
CA GLY A 170 21.73 26.45 -5.48
C GLY A 170 22.03 25.49 -4.32
N GLY A 171 21.01 24.80 -3.78
CA GLY A 171 21.13 23.49 -3.12
C GLY A 171 22.21 23.33 -2.04
N THR A 172 22.27 24.22 -1.06
CA THR A 172 23.00 23.96 0.19
C THR A 172 22.05 24.05 1.37
N CYS A 173 22.19 23.13 2.33
CA CYS A 173 21.52 23.24 3.62
C CYS A 173 21.90 24.55 4.32
N PRO A 174 21.06 25.07 5.23
CA PRO A 174 21.41 26.21 6.06
C PRO A 174 22.83 26.06 6.66
N PRO A 175 23.62 27.15 6.76
CA PRO A 175 24.96 27.08 7.36
C PRO A 175 24.94 26.37 8.72
N GLY A 176 25.81 25.38 8.90
CA GLY A 176 25.86 24.56 10.12
C GLY A 176 25.00 23.28 10.08
N THR A 177 24.33 22.99 8.96
CA THR A 177 23.60 21.75 8.75
C THR A 177 24.05 21.03 7.46
N PRO A 178 24.09 19.68 7.44
CA PRO A 178 23.86 18.76 8.56
C PRO A 178 24.91 18.93 9.67
N PRO A 179 24.56 18.60 10.93
CA PRO A 179 25.53 18.58 12.00
C PRO A 179 26.63 17.52 11.72
N GLY A 180 27.86 17.86 12.08
CA GLY A 180 29.01 16.96 11.94
C GLY A 180 29.63 16.90 10.52
N PRO A 181 30.82 16.30 10.41
CA PRO A 181 31.56 16.24 9.15
C PRO A 181 30.88 15.32 8.14
N ARG A 182 30.99 15.67 6.86
CA ARG A 182 30.57 14.83 5.73
C ARG A 182 31.32 13.50 5.75
N PRO A 183 30.64 12.33 5.83
CA PRO A 183 31.31 11.03 5.95
C PRO A 183 32.18 10.65 4.74
N ALA A 184 31.72 10.96 3.53
CA ALA A 184 32.47 10.74 2.28
C ALA A 184 32.01 11.68 1.16
N SER A 185 32.81 11.79 0.09
CA SER A 185 32.56 12.71 -1.04
C SER A 185 31.31 12.38 -1.86
N PHE A 186 30.73 11.20 -1.71
CA PHE A 186 29.48 10.80 -2.34
C PHE A 186 28.27 10.92 -1.41
N PHE A 187 28.43 11.32 -0.14
CA PHE A 187 27.28 11.61 0.73
C PHE A 187 26.76 13.02 0.49
N VAL A 188 25.46 13.23 0.39
CA VAL A 188 24.82 14.55 0.35
C VAL A 188 23.94 14.74 1.59
N PRO A 189 23.53 15.96 1.93
CA PRO A 189 22.59 16.15 3.03
C PRO A 189 21.26 15.43 2.74
N ASN A 190 20.60 14.94 3.79
CA ASN A 190 19.25 14.37 3.68
C ASN A 190 18.19 15.49 3.53
N ARG A 191 17.01 15.24 2.95
CA ARG A 191 16.00 16.27 2.57
C ARG A 191 15.57 17.25 3.67
N ASP A 192 15.75 16.92 4.95
CA ASP A 192 15.46 17.74 6.13
C ASP A 192 16.71 18.41 6.75
N CYS A 193 17.88 18.28 6.11
CA CYS A 193 19.17 18.81 6.56
C CYS A 193 19.63 18.32 7.94
N THR A 194 19.10 17.22 8.46
CA THR A 194 19.44 16.69 9.79
C THR A 194 20.62 15.71 9.78
N GLY A 195 21.00 15.18 8.61
CA GLY A 195 22.01 14.14 8.47
C GLY A 195 22.60 14.01 7.07
N TRP A 196 23.51 13.04 6.91
CA TRP A 196 24.18 12.72 5.66
C TRP A 196 23.72 11.38 5.13
N VAL A 197 23.42 11.30 3.84
CA VAL A 197 23.06 10.06 3.13
C VAL A 197 23.84 9.93 1.82
N PRO A 198 24.10 8.74 1.27
CA PRO A 198 24.69 8.59 -0.06
C PRO A 198 23.95 9.42 -1.14
N ASN A 199 24.63 9.83 -2.22
CA ASN A 199 24.06 10.70 -3.26
C ASN A 199 23.00 10.02 -4.13
N ASP A 200 23.02 8.70 -4.17
CA ASP A 200 21.99 7.83 -4.73
C ASP A 200 20.92 7.47 -3.70
N HIS A 201 21.03 7.98 -2.47
CA HIS A 201 20.06 7.70 -1.42
C HIS A 201 18.75 8.47 -1.69
N PRO A 202 17.59 7.88 -1.42
CA PRO A 202 16.26 8.49 -1.52
C PRO A 202 16.10 9.87 -0.88
N LEU A 203 16.63 9.98 0.34
CA LEU A 203 16.60 11.21 1.10
C LEU A 203 17.68 12.18 0.64
N ALA A 204 18.50 11.86 -0.36
CA ALA A 204 19.43 12.81 -0.94
C ALA A 204 18.67 14.06 -1.40
N PHE A 205 19.24 15.23 -1.14
CA PHE A 205 18.72 16.46 -1.74
C PHE A 205 18.77 16.38 -3.28
N PRO A 206 17.65 16.61 -3.97
CA PRO A 206 17.69 16.93 -5.38
C PRO A 206 18.21 18.36 -5.55
N ALA A 207 19.11 18.57 -6.51
CA ALA A 207 19.57 19.90 -6.88
C ALA A 207 18.43 20.67 -7.58
N GLY A 208 17.97 21.79 -7.01
CA GLY A 208 17.17 22.81 -7.74
C GLY A 208 15.73 23.10 -7.27
N GLY A 209 15.42 23.09 -5.97
CA GLY A 209 14.12 23.53 -5.47
C GLY A 209 13.86 25.04 -5.64
N THR A 210 12.60 25.47 -5.65
CA THR A 210 12.18 26.87 -5.91
C THR A 210 11.75 27.66 -4.67
N GLY A 211 12.05 27.21 -3.45
CA GLY A 211 11.54 27.87 -2.23
C GLY A 211 10.07 27.57 -1.92
N ALA A 212 9.42 26.66 -2.64
CA ALA A 212 8.05 26.19 -2.37
C ALA A 212 7.99 25.37 -1.07
N PRO A 213 6.83 25.26 -0.40
CA PRO A 213 6.65 24.34 0.72
C PRO A 213 7.07 22.92 0.34
N GLN A 214 7.79 22.24 1.23
CA GLN A 214 8.17 20.84 1.09
C GLN A 214 6.92 19.98 0.98
N THR A 215 6.88 19.13 -0.04
CA THR A 215 5.83 18.14 -0.26
C THR A 215 6.46 16.77 -0.42
N PHE A 216 5.70 15.72 -0.08
CA PHE A 216 6.11 14.36 -0.41
C PHE A 216 5.41 13.92 -1.68
N ASP A 217 6.18 13.80 -2.74
CA ASP A 217 5.72 13.31 -4.03
C ASP A 217 6.07 11.83 -4.16
N PRO A 218 5.10 10.91 -4.03
CA PRO A 218 5.37 9.47 -4.08
C PRO A 218 5.76 9.01 -5.49
N PHE A 219 5.65 9.88 -6.51
CA PHE A 219 5.99 9.58 -7.89
C PHE A 219 7.33 10.20 -8.33
N ALA A 220 8.05 10.87 -7.43
CA ALA A 220 9.27 11.62 -7.76
C ALA A 220 10.42 10.71 -8.21
N ASP A 221 10.59 9.58 -7.52
CA ASP A 221 11.67 8.63 -7.73
C ASP A 221 11.27 7.23 -7.23
N GLU A 222 12.09 6.23 -7.54
CA GLU A 222 11.79 4.82 -7.23
C GLU A 222 11.70 4.52 -5.73
N VAL A 223 12.33 5.30 -4.84
CA VAL A 223 12.19 5.07 -3.40
C VAL A 223 10.98 5.80 -2.85
N ASN A 224 10.72 7.03 -3.28
CA ASN A 224 9.47 7.70 -2.93
C ASN A 224 8.26 6.84 -3.34
N PHE A 225 8.39 6.11 -4.46
CA PHE A 225 7.44 5.08 -4.86
C PHE A 225 7.37 3.91 -3.86
N LEU A 226 8.50 3.30 -3.48
CA LEU A 226 8.51 2.21 -2.51
C LEU A 226 7.99 2.62 -1.12
N LEU A 227 8.31 3.83 -0.68
CA LEU A 227 7.79 4.40 0.57
C LEU A 227 6.29 4.67 0.47
N GLY A 228 5.81 5.12 -0.68
CA GLY A 228 4.40 5.28 -0.93
C GLY A 228 3.66 3.95 -0.84
N ALA A 229 4.14 2.93 -1.56
CA ALA A 229 3.65 1.55 -1.48
C ALA A 229 3.60 1.01 -0.04
N PHE A 230 4.69 1.21 0.72
CA PHE A 230 4.79 0.77 2.11
C PHE A 230 3.70 1.33 3.04
N VAL A 231 3.06 2.47 2.70
CA VAL A 231 1.99 3.05 3.51
C VAL A 231 0.75 2.14 3.59
N PHE A 232 0.40 1.41 2.53
CA PHE A 232 -0.84 0.64 2.44
C PHE A 232 -0.66 -0.87 2.32
N GLU A 233 0.43 -1.36 1.72
CA GLU A 233 0.66 -2.80 1.47
C GLU A 233 0.54 -3.69 2.72
N ASP A 234 1.22 -3.30 3.80
CA ASP A 234 1.11 -4.00 5.09
C ASP A 234 -0.31 -3.88 5.69
N VAL A 235 -1.02 -2.80 5.40
CA VAL A 235 -2.41 -2.58 5.83
C VAL A 235 -3.33 -3.53 5.07
N GLY A 236 -3.13 -3.73 3.77
CA GLY A 236 -3.87 -4.70 2.94
C GLY A 236 -3.77 -6.12 3.51
N VAL A 237 -2.56 -6.60 3.78
CA VAL A 237 -2.31 -7.92 4.39
C VAL A 237 -3.10 -8.09 5.70
N THR A 238 -2.98 -7.11 6.59
CA THR A 238 -3.60 -7.20 7.93
C THR A 238 -5.12 -6.99 7.89
N ALA A 239 -5.64 -6.25 6.90
CA ALA A 239 -7.06 -6.06 6.64
C ALA A 239 -7.71 -7.37 6.14
N TYR A 240 -7.14 -8.00 5.11
CA TYR A 240 -7.66 -9.28 4.60
C TYR A 240 -7.61 -10.39 5.65
N LYS A 241 -6.50 -10.51 6.40
CA LYS A 241 -6.44 -11.48 7.50
C LYS A 241 -7.46 -11.17 8.60
N GLY A 242 -7.70 -9.89 8.90
CA GLY A 242 -8.71 -9.47 9.88
C GLY A 242 -10.15 -9.76 9.43
N ALA A 243 -10.43 -9.63 8.14
CA ALA A 243 -11.72 -9.89 7.53
C ALA A 243 -12.01 -11.39 7.35
N ALA A 244 -10.98 -12.24 7.20
CA ALA A 244 -11.15 -13.67 6.93
C ALA A 244 -12.11 -14.39 7.91
N ARG A 245 -12.06 -14.04 9.20
CA ARG A 245 -12.96 -14.64 10.20
C ARG A 245 -14.41 -14.14 10.12
N LEU A 246 -14.68 -13.05 9.41
CA LEU A 246 -16.00 -12.42 9.31
C LEU A 246 -16.81 -12.96 8.13
N LEU A 247 -16.12 -13.52 7.12
CA LEU A 247 -16.73 -14.06 5.91
C LEU A 247 -17.46 -15.37 6.20
N SER A 248 -18.70 -15.45 5.74
CA SER A 248 -19.58 -16.61 5.97
C SER A 248 -19.62 -17.56 4.78
N ASP A 249 -19.50 -17.04 3.55
CA ASP A 249 -19.44 -17.85 2.34
C ASP A 249 -18.03 -18.43 2.16
N PRO A 250 -17.88 -19.77 2.13
CA PRO A 250 -16.58 -20.41 1.99
C PRO A 250 -15.89 -20.09 0.66
N ASN A 251 -16.63 -19.81 -0.42
CA ASN A 251 -16.04 -19.44 -1.71
C ASN A 251 -15.47 -18.01 -1.65
N ILE A 252 -16.16 -17.10 -0.96
CA ILE A 252 -15.66 -15.73 -0.74
C ILE A 252 -14.44 -15.77 0.18
N LEU A 253 -14.47 -16.60 1.22
CA LEU A 253 -13.32 -16.82 2.10
C LEU A 253 -12.10 -17.37 1.35
N GLU A 254 -12.29 -18.37 0.49
CA GLU A 254 -11.20 -18.92 -0.34
C GLU A 254 -10.61 -17.85 -1.28
N ALA A 255 -11.47 -17.06 -1.92
CA ALA A 255 -11.04 -15.95 -2.77
C ALA A 255 -10.26 -14.88 -1.97
N ALA A 256 -10.77 -14.48 -0.80
CA ALA A 256 -10.11 -13.52 0.08
C ALA A 256 -8.76 -14.04 0.60
N ALA A 257 -8.63 -15.35 0.84
CA ALA A 257 -7.36 -15.96 1.18
C ALA A 257 -6.35 -15.91 0.01
N GLY A 258 -6.85 -16.02 -1.23
CA GLY A 258 -6.04 -15.80 -2.44
C GLY A 258 -5.53 -14.37 -2.55
N LEU A 259 -6.39 -13.37 -2.35
CA LEU A 259 -6.02 -11.94 -2.34
C LEU A 259 -4.99 -11.66 -1.23
N LEU A 260 -5.26 -12.10 0.01
CA LEU A 260 -4.32 -12.01 1.13
C LEU A 260 -2.92 -12.53 0.78
N ALA A 261 -2.83 -13.65 0.05
CA ALA A 261 -1.55 -14.21 -0.34
C ALA A 261 -0.80 -13.31 -1.34
N VAL A 262 -1.52 -12.69 -2.28
CA VAL A 262 -0.95 -11.74 -3.24
C VAL A 262 -0.45 -10.48 -2.52
N GLU A 263 -1.27 -9.87 -1.65
CA GLU A 263 -0.86 -8.72 -0.82
C GLU A 263 0.42 -9.03 -0.02
N ALA A 264 0.52 -10.24 0.54
CA ALA A 264 1.70 -10.64 1.30
C ALA A 264 2.97 -10.74 0.42
N TYR A 265 2.84 -11.13 -0.86
CA TYR A 265 3.96 -11.11 -1.81
C TYR A 265 4.36 -9.69 -2.20
N HIS A 266 3.38 -8.80 -2.40
CA HIS A 266 3.62 -7.40 -2.70
C HIS A 266 4.32 -6.70 -1.53
N ALA A 267 3.74 -6.74 -0.33
CA ALA A 267 4.33 -6.19 0.89
C ALA A 267 5.73 -6.76 1.16
N GLY A 268 5.91 -8.08 1.07
CA GLY A 268 7.21 -8.74 1.26
C GLY A 268 8.26 -8.26 0.24
N THR A 269 7.86 -8.02 -1.01
CA THR A 269 8.74 -7.47 -2.05
C THR A 269 9.14 -6.03 -1.72
N ILE A 270 8.17 -5.16 -1.40
CA ILE A 270 8.41 -3.75 -1.04
C ILE A 270 9.37 -3.64 0.14
N ARG A 271 9.10 -4.39 1.23
CA ARG A 271 9.94 -4.43 2.43
C ARG A 271 11.36 -4.91 2.12
N THR A 272 11.49 -5.95 1.32
CA THR A 272 12.81 -6.50 0.92
C THR A 272 13.62 -5.49 0.11
N VAL A 273 13.00 -4.80 -0.84
CA VAL A 273 13.69 -3.78 -1.65
C VAL A 273 14.09 -2.58 -0.79
N LEU A 274 13.21 -2.09 0.09
CA LEU A 274 13.53 -1.01 1.03
C LEU A 274 14.68 -1.38 1.97
N PHE A 275 14.70 -2.62 2.49
CA PHE A 275 15.79 -3.12 3.33
C PHE A 275 17.12 -3.16 2.56
N SER A 276 17.10 -3.70 1.34
CA SER A 276 18.31 -3.78 0.50
C SER A 276 18.91 -2.41 0.16
N ARG A 277 18.10 -1.36 0.21
CA ARG A 277 18.48 0.04 -0.05
C ARG A 277 18.83 0.83 1.21
N GLY A 278 18.72 0.21 2.39
CA GLY A 278 19.02 0.87 3.67
C GLY A 278 18.03 1.97 4.06
N VAL A 279 16.80 1.94 3.55
CA VAL A 279 15.78 2.99 3.80
C VAL A 279 15.08 2.76 5.15
N VAL A 280 15.87 2.67 6.23
CA VAL A 280 15.38 2.24 7.55
C VAL A 280 14.56 3.34 8.23
N ASP A 281 15.11 4.54 8.38
CA ASP A 281 14.49 5.59 9.18
C ASP A 281 13.10 6.04 8.67
N PRO A 282 12.89 6.29 7.35
CA PRO A 282 11.56 6.68 6.86
C PRO A 282 10.54 5.56 7.03
N VAL A 283 10.95 4.31 6.86
CA VAL A 283 10.08 3.15 7.01
C VAL A 283 9.66 2.98 8.46
N GLN A 284 10.58 3.11 9.41
CA GLN A 284 10.25 3.09 10.83
C GLN A 284 9.26 4.21 11.19
N LYS A 285 9.50 5.43 10.70
CA LYS A 285 8.59 6.57 10.91
C LYS A 285 7.17 6.33 10.35
N ILE A 286 7.04 5.64 9.21
CA ILE A 286 5.73 5.27 8.66
C ILE A 286 5.06 4.19 9.52
N SER A 287 5.82 3.21 10.01
CA SER A 287 5.30 2.21 10.96
C SER A 287 4.79 2.88 12.24
N ASP A 288 5.62 3.73 12.87
CA ASP A 288 5.26 4.45 14.10
C ASP A 288 4.01 5.33 13.91
N LEU A 289 3.85 5.97 12.75
CA LEU A 289 2.64 6.73 12.43
C LEU A 289 1.41 5.83 12.39
N ARG A 290 1.49 4.65 11.75
CA ARG A 290 0.35 3.74 11.64
C ARG A 290 -0.07 3.20 13.01
N ASP A 291 0.88 2.81 13.87
CA ASP A 291 0.58 2.41 15.25
C ASP A 291 -0.05 3.56 16.04
N SER A 292 0.39 4.81 15.83
CA SER A 292 -0.15 5.97 16.55
C SER A 292 -1.62 6.26 16.24
N VAL A 293 -2.14 5.80 15.09
CA VAL A 293 -3.51 6.07 14.65
C VAL A 293 -4.41 4.85 14.71
N ASP A 294 -3.87 3.62 14.68
CA ASP A 294 -4.67 2.40 14.54
C ASP A 294 -5.10 1.77 15.88
N GLY A 295 -4.64 2.30 17.01
CA GLY A 295 -5.10 1.91 18.34
C GLY A 295 -3.98 1.74 19.36
N PRO A 296 -4.23 1.00 20.46
CA PRO A 296 -3.26 0.82 21.54
C PRO A 296 -2.25 -0.32 21.33
N ASP A 297 -2.46 -1.15 20.30
CA ASP A 297 -1.62 -2.33 20.05
C ASP A 297 -0.49 -1.96 19.06
N ASP A 298 0.75 -2.33 19.37
CA ASP A 298 1.88 -2.26 18.43
C ASP A 298 1.79 -3.41 17.42
N ARG A 299 1.55 -3.07 16.15
CA ARG A 299 1.34 -4.03 15.05
C ARG A 299 2.18 -3.69 13.83
N ASP A 300 2.64 -2.45 13.68
CA ASP A 300 3.49 -2.04 12.58
C ASP A 300 4.96 -2.10 12.95
N GLN A 301 5.68 -2.95 12.22
CA GLN A 301 7.10 -3.09 12.42
C GLN A 301 7.85 -2.50 11.23
N GLY A 302 8.93 -1.76 11.49
CA GLY A 302 9.86 -1.32 10.45
C GLY A 302 10.60 -2.51 9.80
N ILE A 303 11.39 -2.23 8.76
CA ILE A 303 12.16 -3.24 8.01
C ILE A 303 13.41 -3.76 8.72
N VAL A 304 13.70 -3.26 9.93
CA VAL A 304 14.78 -3.75 10.80
C VAL A 304 14.22 -3.97 12.19
N LEU A 305 14.48 -5.15 12.76
CA LEU A 305 14.11 -5.48 14.13
C LEU A 305 15.33 -6.06 14.85
N ASN A 306 15.72 -5.46 15.98
CA ASN A 306 16.91 -5.85 16.76
C ASN A 306 18.20 -5.96 15.92
N GLY A 307 18.38 -5.04 14.96
CA GLY A 307 19.54 -5.02 14.05
C GLY A 307 19.50 -6.02 12.90
N ASN A 308 18.44 -6.81 12.76
CA ASN A 308 18.27 -7.80 11.70
C ASN A 308 17.16 -7.40 10.72
N ALA A 309 17.18 -7.97 9.51
CA ALA A 309 16.13 -7.77 8.53
C ALA A 309 14.75 -8.19 9.07
N ASN A 310 13.74 -7.36 8.82
CA ASN A 310 12.35 -7.63 9.14
C ASN A 310 11.45 -7.47 7.91
N ILE A 311 11.46 -8.48 7.04
CA ILE A 311 10.75 -8.44 5.76
C ILE A 311 9.32 -8.98 5.83
N VAL A 312 8.93 -9.63 6.93
CA VAL A 312 7.55 -10.09 7.18
C VAL A 312 7.17 -9.75 8.62
N PRO A 313 6.31 -8.75 8.86
CA PRO A 313 5.87 -8.39 10.20
C PRO A 313 4.93 -9.47 10.74
N THR A 314 5.32 -10.11 11.84
CA THR A 314 4.57 -11.22 12.45
C THR A 314 4.57 -11.16 13.97
N ASP A 315 3.60 -11.83 14.58
CA ASP A 315 3.56 -12.09 16.02
C ASP A 315 4.59 -13.15 16.43
N ALA A 316 4.64 -13.49 17.72
CA ALA A 316 5.57 -14.49 18.26
C ALA A 316 5.39 -15.91 17.67
N ASN A 317 4.29 -16.18 16.96
CA ASN A 317 4.02 -17.45 16.30
C ASN A 317 4.33 -17.43 14.80
N GLY A 318 4.85 -16.31 14.27
CA GLY A 318 5.06 -16.13 12.83
C GLY A 318 3.76 -15.90 12.06
N LEU A 319 2.69 -15.46 12.72
CA LEU A 319 1.43 -15.12 12.07
C LEU A 319 1.38 -13.63 11.75
N ALA A 320 0.95 -13.27 10.54
CA ALA A 320 0.67 -11.88 10.19
C ALA A 320 -0.35 -11.27 11.18
N TYR A 321 -0.31 -9.97 11.43
CA TYR A 321 -1.27 -9.32 12.33
C TYR A 321 -2.68 -9.26 11.70
N SER A 322 -3.69 -8.98 12.53
CA SER A 322 -5.08 -8.78 12.07
C SER A 322 -5.54 -7.39 12.46
N ARG A 323 -6.14 -6.65 11.53
CA ARG A 323 -6.79 -5.36 11.82
C ARG A 323 -8.30 -5.46 11.70
N THR A 324 -9.02 -4.72 12.53
CA THR A 324 -10.46 -4.48 12.31
C THR A 324 -10.65 -3.38 11.26
N ALA A 325 -11.82 -3.31 10.64
CA ALA A 325 -12.13 -2.25 9.68
C ALA A 325 -11.93 -0.84 10.26
N ALA A 326 -12.28 -0.62 11.53
CA ALA A 326 -12.05 0.67 12.20
C ALA A 326 -10.57 1.07 12.27
N GLN A 327 -9.68 0.10 12.50
CA GLN A 327 -8.24 0.36 12.56
C GLN A 327 -7.67 0.65 11.18
N VAL A 328 -8.12 -0.09 10.16
CA VAL A 328 -7.78 0.18 8.76
C VAL A 328 -8.23 1.60 8.37
N LEU A 329 -9.48 1.97 8.70
CA LEU A 329 -10.03 3.31 8.46
C LEU A 329 -9.20 4.40 9.12
N ASN A 330 -8.80 4.22 10.38
CA ASN A 330 -7.95 5.21 11.05
C ASN A 330 -6.63 5.44 10.31
N ILE A 331 -6.02 4.38 9.77
CA ILE A 331 -4.77 4.50 8.99
C ILE A 331 -5.03 5.24 7.68
N VAL A 332 -5.99 4.78 6.87
CA VAL A 332 -6.22 5.38 5.55
C VAL A 332 -6.81 6.80 5.64
N TYR A 333 -7.44 7.13 6.77
CA TYR A 333 -7.89 8.49 7.10
C TYR A 333 -6.85 9.32 7.86
N LEU A 334 -5.64 8.80 8.10
CA LEU A 334 -4.55 9.47 8.84
C LEU A 334 -5.00 10.02 10.20
N GLY A 335 -5.80 9.27 10.95
CA GLY A 335 -6.34 9.69 12.25
C GLY A 335 -7.66 10.48 12.18
N GLY A 336 -8.26 10.62 10.98
CA GLY A 336 -9.64 11.08 10.82
C GLY A 336 -9.77 12.55 10.38
N ALA A 337 -10.79 13.24 10.90
CA ALA A 337 -11.22 14.55 10.40
C ALA A 337 -10.13 15.63 10.51
N ALA A 338 -9.27 15.57 11.54
CA ALA A 338 -8.17 16.53 11.73
C ALA A 338 -7.13 16.45 10.59
N ALA A 339 -7.03 15.32 9.91
CA ALA A 339 -6.17 15.10 8.74
C ALA A 339 -6.96 15.12 7.41
N ASN A 340 -8.16 15.73 7.41
CA ASN A 340 -9.08 15.76 6.27
C ASN A 340 -9.40 14.36 5.70
N PHE A 341 -9.48 13.34 6.56
CA PHE A 341 -9.73 11.95 6.17
C PHE A 341 -8.69 11.36 5.20
N GLY A 342 -7.45 11.86 5.22
CA GLY A 342 -6.30 11.26 4.54
C GLY A 342 -6.56 10.94 3.07
N PHE A 343 -6.29 9.69 2.67
CA PHE A 343 -6.38 9.22 1.30
C PHE A 343 -7.79 9.28 0.70
N PHE A 344 -8.81 9.46 1.54
CA PHE A 344 -10.21 9.48 1.14
C PHE A 344 -10.91 10.72 1.71
N PRO A 345 -10.70 11.90 1.12
CA PRO A 345 -11.19 13.16 1.68
C PRO A 345 -12.73 13.24 1.82
N ASN A 346 -13.45 12.44 1.01
CA ASN A 346 -14.91 12.31 1.07
C ASN A 346 -15.35 10.99 1.73
N LYS A 347 -14.45 10.33 2.46
CA LYS A 347 -14.61 8.98 3.04
C LYS A 347 -14.78 7.88 1.99
N LEU A 348 -14.77 6.64 2.45
CA LEU A 348 -15.07 5.47 1.62
C LEU A 348 -16.54 5.45 1.17
N ASN A 349 -16.83 4.66 0.14
CA ASN A 349 -18.20 4.32 -0.22
C ASN A 349 -18.62 2.99 0.42
N GLY A 350 -19.88 2.86 0.83
CA GLY A 350 -20.45 1.61 1.38
C GLY A 350 -20.73 1.65 2.87
N LEU A 351 -21.23 0.54 3.42
CA LEU A 351 -21.75 0.47 4.80
C LEU A 351 -20.65 0.62 5.87
N ILE A 352 -19.45 0.11 5.59
CA ILE A 352 -18.34 0.06 6.56
C ILE A 352 -17.54 1.38 6.58
N ALA A 353 -17.88 2.36 5.73
CA ALA A 353 -17.13 3.61 5.51
C ALA A 353 -17.09 4.63 6.68
#